data_AF-A0A451A140-F1
#
_entry.id   AF-A0A451A140-F1
#
_cell.length_a   1.000
_cell.length_b   1.000
_cell.length_c   1.000
_cell.angle_alpha   90.00
_cell.angle_beta   90.00
_cell.angle_gamma   90.00
#
_symmetry.space_group_name_H-M   'P 1'
#
loop_
_entity.id
_entity.type
_entity.pdbx_description
1 polymer ?
#
loop_
_entity_poly.entity_id
_entity_poly.type
_entity_poly.pdbx_seq_one_letter_code
_entity_poly.pdbx_strand_id
1 'polypeptide(L)'
;GDAGDAFWSKSGSDISYGSGNVGIGTATPSARLDIAGDIRIFDQGALSASACDEVSETGRIRYIVDAKSSLGAFHGCIQTGASKYAWVILNNTFVRGNDASGRSYSNGGHAKSCHGYLSGENYYGAIGDGVYWVDPDGVGGGAPFKVYCDMTTDGGGWTIVYAATGGDGEQAMVSDSEIAGNPLAFQHYNLNRQKKVRISSVSSHSILVRNNATWLKWDHPLFDSDLLSANKHPHYSIAITASNGATALGYAGWSNYNNSYGGDYGVVTSVGFDHHSTSFYHLNAGCANHYLYSYSSSIQDGDAGYDVNTGLGSWKATSACHGLEGGSLVFYAGMK
;
A
#
# COMPACT_ATOMS: atom_id res chain seq x y z
N GLY A 1 -48.34 19.68 -5.09
CA GLY A 1 -49.52 19.62 -4.22
C GLY A 1 -50.05 21.02 -4.07
N ASP A 2 -51.37 21.18 -4.13
CA ASP A 2 -52.05 22.47 -4.11
C ASP A 2 -51.83 23.26 -2.81
N ALA A 3 -51.89 24.59 -2.92
CA ALA A 3 -51.70 25.51 -1.81
C ALA A 3 -52.93 25.51 -0.88
N GLY A 4 -52.92 24.68 0.17
CA GLY A 4 -54.00 24.70 1.16
C GLY A 4 -53.94 23.67 2.29
N ASP A 5 -53.34 22.50 2.05
CA ASP A 5 -53.31 21.44 3.07
C ASP A 5 -52.05 21.55 3.94
N ALA A 6 -52.23 21.92 5.20
CA ALA A 6 -51.17 21.84 6.21
C ALA A 6 -50.93 20.37 6.58
N PHE A 7 -50.10 19.67 5.79
CA PHE A 7 -49.67 18.30 6.08
C PHE A 7 -48.88 18.18 7.39
N TRP A 8 -48.31 19.30 7.85
CA TRP A 8 -47.51 19.39 9.06
C TRP A 8 -48.33 19.90 10.23
N SER A 9 -48.24 19.22 11.38
CA SER A 9 -48.88 19.64 12.63
C SER A 9 -47.95 20.58 13.39
N LYS A 10 -48.45 21.76 13.77
CA LYS A 10 -47.73 22.72 14.62
C LYS A 10 -48.26 22.69 16.05
N SER A 11 -47.36 22.53 17.02
CA SER A 11 -47.65 22.63 18.46
C SER A 11 -46.63 23.57 19.11
N GLY A 12 -47.06 24.75 19.54
CA GLY A 12 -46.13 25.78 20.02
C GLY A 12 -45.14 26.20 18.92
N SER A 13 -43.84 26.04 19.19
CA SER A 13 -42.74 26.27 18.23
C SER A 13 -42.45 25.06 17.33
N ASP A 14 -42.98 23.88 17.64
CA ASP A 14 -42.59 22.64 17.00
C ASP A 14 -43.48 22.33 15.80
N ILE A 15 -42.88 21.82 14.72
CA ILE A 15 -43.57 21.35 13.52
C ILE A 15 -43.24 19.87 13.34
N SER A 16 -44.25 19.03 13.11
CA SER A 16 -44.09 17.57 13.07
C SER A 16 -44.96 16.91 11.99
N TYR A 17 -44.55 15.71 11.56
CA TYR A 17 -45.29 14.83 10.66
C TYR A 17 -45.47 13.47 11.31
N GLY A 18 -46.71 13.12 11.67
CA GLY A 18 -46.99 12.02 12.60
C GLY A 18 -47.15 10.63 11.98
N SER A 19 -47.32 10.52 10.66
CA SER A 19 -47.56 9.23 9.98
C SER A 19 -47.03 9.26 8.55
N GLY A 20 -46.71 8.11 7.95
CA GLY A 20 -46.14 8.05 6.59
C GLY A 20 -44.63 8.37 6.53
N ASN A 21 -44.17 8.72 5.33
CA ASN A 21 -42.77 9.02 4.97
C ASN A 21 -42.67 10.43 4.40
N VAL A 22 -41.57 11.13 4.67
CA VAL A 22 -41.25 12.45 4.11
C VAL A 22 -40.25 12.28 2.97
N GLY A 23 -40.66 12.65 1.76
CA GLY A 23 -39.79 12.68 0.57
C GLY A 23 -39.35 14.10 0.24
N ILE A 24 -38.05 14.34 0.05
CA ILE A 24 -37.51 15.59 -0.51
C ILE A 24 -36.86 15.27 -1.85
N GLY A 25 -37.39 15.85 -2.94
CA GLY A 25 -36.94 15.53 -4.31
C GLY A 25 -37.45 14.20 -4.87
N THR A 26 -38.24 13.44 -4.11
CA THR A 26 -38.88 12.18 -4.53
C THR A 26 -40.36 12.17 -4.16
N ALA A 27 -41.20 11.60 -5.03
CA ALA A 27 -42.64 11.40 -4.78
C ALA A 27 -42.94 10.03 -4.15
N THR A 28 -41.96 9.12 -4.10
CA THR A 28 -42.12 7.74 -3.62
C THR A 28 -41.04 7.41 -2.59
N PRO A 29 -41.07 8.04 -1.40
CA PRO A 29 -40.07 7.82 -0.37
C PRO A 29 -40.14 6.37 0.17
N SER A 30 -38.99 5.68 0.16
CA SER A 30 -38.82 4.30 0.60
C SER A 30 -38.47 4.17 2.10
N ALA A 31 -38.13 5.29 2.74
CA ALA A 31 -37.82 5.38 4.16
C ALA A 31 -38.58 6.56 4.81
N ARG A 32 -38.59 6.60 6.16
CA ARG A 32 -39.29 7.64 6.94
C ARG A 32 -38.89 9.06 6.54
N LEU A 33 -37.62 9.27 6.23
CA LEU A 33 -37.09 10.44 5.55
C LEU A 33 -36.26 9.94 4.36
N ASP A 34 -36.64 10.31 3.14
CA ASP A 34 -35.97 9.92 1.90
C ASP A 34 -35.67 11.17 1.08
N ILE A 35 -34.38 11.41 0.79
CA ILE A 35 -33.91 12.63 0.14
C ILE A 35 -33.20 12.24 -1.16
N ALA A 36 -33.82 12.58 -2.28
CA ALA A 36 -33.24 12.42 -3.61
C ALA A 36 -32.45 13.70 -3.96
N GLY A 37 -31.25 13.82 -3.38
CA GLY A 37 -30.35 14.96 -3.54
C GLY A 37 -29.40 15.14 -2.35
N ASP A 38 -28.69 16.28 -2.32
CA ASP A 38 -27.74 16.58 -1.26
C ASP A 38 -28.41 17.15 0.00
N ILE A 39 -27.85 16.84 1.18
CA ILE A 39 -28.21 17.47 2.46
C ILE A 39 -27.13 18.50 2.80
N ARG A 40 -27.48 19.79 2.82
CA ARG A 40 -26.57 20.85 3.27
C ARG A 40 -26.68 21.05 4.78
N ILE A 41 -25.68 20.62 5.53
CA ILE A 41 -25.59 20.83 6.99
C ILE A 41 -24.47 21.84 7.26
N PHE A 42 -24.81 22.96 7.92
CA PHE A 42 -23.82 23.94 8.37
C PHE A 42 -23.13 23.45 9.64
N ASP A 43 -21.91 23.97 9.88
CA ASP A 43 -21.15 23.71 11.10
C ASP A 43 -22.05 23.93 12.33
N GLN A 44 -22.30 22.86 13.07
CA GLN A 44 -23.04 22.93 14.31
C GLN A 44 -22.06 23.41 15.40
N GLY A 45 -22.55 24.19 16.36
CA GLY A 45 -21.72 24.64 17.48
C GLY A 45 -21.04 23.47 18.21
N ALA A 46 -20.04 23.78 19.04
CA ALA A 46 -19.20 22.80 19.73
C ALA A 46 -19.99 21.62 20.34
N LEU A 47 -19.38 20.43 20.33
CA LEU A 47 -19.94 19.23 20.95
C LEU A 47 -19.93 19.37 22.47
N SER A 48 -21.06 19.77 23.04
CA SER A 48 -21.25 19.77 24.50
C SER A 48 -21.50 18.35 25.00
N ALA A 49 -20.84 17.99 26.10
CA ALA A 49 -21.14 16.76 26.84
C ALA A 49 -22.61 16.72 27.30
N SER A 50 -23.18 17.87 27.67
CA SER A 50 -24.58 18.00 28.10
C SER A 50 -25.61 17.87 26.98
N ALA A 51 -25.18 17.59 25.75
CA ALA A 51 -26.06 17.33 24.61
C ALA A 51 -25.95 15.87 24.12
N CYS A 52 -25.20 15.07 24.87
CA CYS A 52 -25.09 13.63 24.77
C CYS A 52 -24.78 13.05 26.16
N ASP A 53 -25.72 13.20 27.10
CA ASP A 53 -25.59 12.69 28.48
C ASP A 53 -26.78 11.85 28.97
N GLU A 54 -27.80 11.66 28.13
CA GLU A 54 -28.98 10.85 28.44
C GLU A 54 -29.49 10.02 27.24
N VAL A 55 -30.35 9.04 27.55
CA VAL A 55 -30.87 8.10 26.55
C VAL A 55 -31.68 8.78 25.44
N SER A 56 -32.37 9.89 25.76
CA SER A 56 -33.18 10.64 24.79
C SER A 56 -32.36 11.26 23.66
N GLU A 57 -31.05 11.43 23.90
CA GLU A 57 -30.11 12.08 22.99
C GLU A 57 -29.30 11.08 22.18
N THR A 58 -29.37 9.79 22.53
CA THR A 58 -28.71 8.71 21.80
C THR A 58 -29.25 8.64 20.37
N GLY A 59 -28.36 8.51 19.40
CA GLY A 59 -28.69 8.51 17.97
C GLY A 59 -28.73 9.89 17.32
N ARG A 60 -28.49 10.98 18.07
CA ARG A 60 -28.28 12.31 17.46
C ARG A 60 -27.03 12.29 16.58
N ILE A 61 -27.13 12.89 15.39
CA ILE A 61 -26.02 13.08 14.47
C ILE A 61 -25.75 14.59 14.32
N ARG A 62 -24.49 15.02 14.43
CA ARG A 62 -24.05 16.40 14.19
C ARG A 62 -22.91 16.43 13.18
N TYR A 63 -22.86 17.47 12.36
CA TYR A 63 -21.72 17.77 11.49
C TYR A 63 -20.95 18.95 12.10
N ILE A 64 -19.66 18.77 12.35
CA ILE A 64 -18.77 19.76 12.98
C ILE A 64 -17.56 19.97 12.08
N VAL A 65 -17.18 21.23 11.85
CA VAL A 65 -15.97 21.60 11.11
C VAL A 65 -14.87 21.97 12.10
N ASP A 66 -13.74 21.27 12.02
CA ASP A 66 -12.58 21.58 12.85
C ASP A 66 -11.97 22.93 12.43
N ALA A 67 -11.90 23.86 13.39
CA ALA A 67 -11.48 25.24 13.13
C ALA A 67 -10.01 25.37 12.68
N LYS A 68 -9.17 24.35 12.91
CA LYS A 68 -7.74 24.39 12.55
C LYS A 68 -7.48 23.80 11.16
N SER A 69 -8.18 22.72 10.82
CA SER A 69 -7.98 21.94 9.59
C SER A 69 -9.02 22.22 8.51
N SER A 70 -10.13 22.90 8.85
CA SER A 70 -11.29 23.09 7.97
C SER A 70 -11.91 21.79 7.46
N LEU A 71 -11.67 20.67 8.15
CA LEU A 71 -12.25 19.37 7.83
C LEU A 71 -13.53 19.15 8.64
N GLY A 72 -14.57 18.66 7.97
CA GLY A 72 -15.85 18.34 8.60
C GLY A 72 -15.99 16.86 8.95
N ALA A 73 -16.59 16.56 10.09
CA ALA A 73 -16.86 15.20 10.55
C ALA A 73 -18.28 15.04 11.11
N PHE A 74 -18.88 13.89 10.82
CA PHE A 74 -20.13 13.48 11.46
C PHE A 74 -19.84 12.87 12.84
N HIS A 75 -20.59 13.28 13.84
CA HIS A 75 -20.53 12.76 15.19
C HIS A 75 -21.87 12.18 15.58
N GLY A 76 -21.87 10.99 16.16
CA GLY A 76 -23.05 10.32 16.72
C GLY A 76 -23.01 10.34 18.24
N CYS A 77 -24.13 10.65 18.90
CA CYS A 77 -24.27 10.42 20.32
C CYS A 77 -24.59 8.94 20.58
N ILE A 78 -23.77 8.25 21.38
CA ILE A 78 -23.98 6.83 21.71
C ILE A 78 -24.01 6.61 23.23
N GLN A 79 -24.70 5.55 23.65
CA GLN A 79 -24.61 5.03 25.00
C GLN A 79 -23.39 4.10 25.10
N THR A 80 -22.43 4.44 25.96
CA THR A 80 -21.17 3.71 26.19
C THR A 80 -21.20 2.85 27.46
N GLY A 81 -22.28 2.92 28.24
CA GLY A 81 -22.52 2.11 29.42
C GLY A 81 -23.92 2.38 30.00
N ALA A 82 -24.32 1.66 31.05
CA ALA A 82 -25.68 1.69 31.59
C ALA A 82 -26.24 3.12 31.87
N SER A 83 -25.37 4.07 32.20
CA SER A 83 -25.71 5.51 32.30
C SER A 83 -24.57 6.40 31.81
N LYS A 84 -23.82 5.94 30.81
CA LYS A 84 -22.70 6.69 30.21
C LYS A 84 -22.98 6.93 28.75
N TYR A 85 -22.73 8.14 28.29
CA TYR A 85 -22.98 8.58 26.92
C TYR A 85 -21.79 9.41 26.45
N ALA A 86 -21.54 9.37 25.14
CA ALA A 86 -20.46 10.13 24.53
C ALA A 86 -20.74 10.42 23.06
N TRP A 87 -20.24 11.57 22.61
CA TRP A 87 -20.06 11.82 21.18
C TRP A 87 -18.94 10.93 20.66
N VAL A 88 -19.22 10.18 19.60
CA VAL A 88 -18.23 9.45 18.82
C VAL A 88 -18.20 9.98 17.40
N ILE A 89 -17.01 9.99 16.79
CA ILE A 89 -16.89 10.26 15.36
C ILE A 89 -17.47 9.07 14.61
N LEU A 90 -18.37 9.34 13.68
CA LEU A 90 -18.82 8.35 12.71
C LEU A 90 -17.73 8.24 11.65
N ASN A 91 -16.78 7.33 11.87
CA ASN A 91 -15.60 7.14 11.01
C ASN A 91 -16.03 6.65 9.61
N ASN A 92 -16.22 7.58 8.69
CA ASN A 92 -16.31 7.31 7.24
C ASN A 92 -15.01 7.76 6.55
N THR A 93 -13.86 7.32 7.05
CA THR A 93 -12.59 7.63 6.39
C THR A 93 -12.52 6.83 5.09
N PHE A 94 -12.53 7.50 3.95
CA PHE A 94 -12.50 6.85 2.64
C PHE A 94 -11.24 7.20 1.86
N VAL A 95 -10.94 6.44 0.81
CA VAL A 95 -9.80 6.72 -0.08
C VAL A 95 -10.21 7.77 -1.10
N ARG A 96 -9.52 8.91 -1.12
CA ARG A 96 -9.67 9.98 -2.12
C ARG A 96 -8.46 10.02 -3.03
N GLY A 97 -8.59 10.70 -4.17
CA GLY A 97 -7.50 10.93 -5.12
C GLY A 97 -7.48 9.95 -6.30
N ASN A 98 -6.45 10.06 -7.13
CA ASN A 98 -6.23 9.26 -8.34
C ASN A 98 -4.72 9.09 -8.59
N ASP A 99 -4.31 8.53 -9.74
CA ASP A 99 -2.89 8.31 -10.03
C ASP A 99 -2.07 9.60 -10.16
N ALA A 100 -2.70 10.72 -10.53
CA ALA A 100 -2.02 12.01 -10.60
C ALA A 100 -1.78 12.59 -9.18
N SER A 101 -2.82 12.65 -8.34
CA SER A 101 -2.72 13.22 -6.99
C SER A 101 -2.07 12.27 -5.98
N GLY A 102 -2.11 10.96 -6.24
CA GLY A 102 -1.86 9.91 -5.26
C GLY A 102 -3.08 9.72 -4.37
N ARG A 103 -3.50 8.47 -4.18
CA ARG A 103 -4.60 8.12 -3.29
C ARG A 103 -4.19 8.24 -1.82
N SER A 104 -5.08 8.74 -0.97
CA SER A 104 -4.86 8.91 0.47
C SER A 104 -6.17 8.90 1.27
N TYR A 105 -6.10 8.89 2.60
CA TYR A 105 -7.30 8.97 3.44
C TYR A 105 -7.95 10.34 3.39
N SER A 106 -9.29 10.37 3.40
CA SER A 106 -10.09 11.60 3.30
C SER A 106 -9.88 12.55 4.48
N ASN A 107 -9.48 12.02 5.64
CA ASN A 107 -9.13 12.78 6.85
C ASN A 107 -7.72 13.40 6.81
N GLY A 108 -6.98 13.23 5.70
CA GLY A 108 -5.61 13.74 5.54
C GLY A 108 -4.50 12.84 6.09
N GLY A 109 -4.86 11.72 6.73
CA GLY A 109 -3.90 10.68 7.12
C GLY A 109 -3.42 9.84 5.93
N HIS A 110 -2.42 9.01 6.19
CA HIS A 110 -1.86 8.07 5.22
C HIS A 110 -1.70 6.69 5.87
N ALA A 111 -1.88 5.64 5.08
CA ALA A 111 -1.56 4.29 5.52
C ALA A 111 -0.04 4.12 5.67
N LYS A 112 0.40 3.19 6.52
CA LYS A 112 1.83 2.85 6.64
C LYS A 112 2.40 2.19 5.39
N SER A 113 1.57 1.46 4.66
CA SER A 113 1.92 0.77 3.43
C SER A 113 0.69 0.63 2.54
N CYS A 114 0.87 0.15 1.31
CA CYS A 114 -0.24 -0.20 0.43
C CYS A 114 -1.21 -1.20 1.10
N HIS A 115 -0.70 -2.15 1.89
CA HIS A 115 -1.53 -3.09 2.64
C HIS A 115 -2.40 -2.43 3.70
N GLY A 116 -1.95 -1.31 4.29
CA GLY A 116 -2.76 -0.52 5.22
C GLY A 116 -4.02 0.08 4.58
N TYR A 117 -4.03 0.27 3.26
CA TYR A 117 -5.24 0.68 2.52
C TYR A 117 -6.23 -0.48 2.29
N LEU A 118 -5.82 -1.74 2.47
CA LEU A 118 -6.70 -2.92 2.38
C LEU A 118 -7.24 -3.35 3.76
N SER A 119 -6.52 -3.06 4.84
CA SER A 119 -6.77 -3.60 6.18
C SER A 119 -7.44 -2.62 7.16
N GLY A 120 -7.65 -1.36 6.77
CA GLY A 120 -8.27 -0.31 7.59
C GLY A 120 -9.80 -0.18 7.43
N GLU A 121 -10.44 0.41 8.43
CA GLU A 121 -11.89 0.60 8.62
C GLU A 121 -12.69 1.02 7.37
N ASN A 122 -13.83 0.34 7.13
CA ASN A 122 -14.96 0.73 6.26
C ASN A 122 -14.64 1.64 5.05
N TYR A 123 -13.89 1.12 4.07
CA TYR A 123 -13.62 1.87 2.84
C TYR A 123 -14.79 1.79 1.84
N TYR A 124 -15.19 2.97 1.34
CA TYR A 124 -15.96 3.16 0.11
C TYR A 124 -15.10 3.95 -0.88
N GLY A 125 -14.67 3.35 -2.00
CA GLY A 125 -13.85 4.02 -3.03
C GLY A 125 -13.12 3.05 -3.97
N ALA A 126 -12.51 3.56 -5.04
CA ALA A 126 -11.74 2.75 -6.00
C ALA A 126 -10.34 2.40 -5.45
N ILE A 127 -10.28 1.31 -4.67
CA ILE A 127 -9.04 0.63 -4.28
C ILE A 127 -8.59 -0.29 -5.42
N GLY A 128 -7.69 0.24 -6.26
CA GLY A 128 -7.07 -0.50 -7.36
C GLY A 128 -5.59 -0.18 -7.46
N ASP A 129 -4.92 -0.88 -8.37
CA ASP A 129 -3.51 -0.64 -8.64
C ASP A 129 -3.28 0.83 -9.02
N GLY A 130 -2.17 1.40 -8.58
CA GLY A 130 -1.84 2.79 -8.91
C GLY A 130 -1.06 3.51 -7.83
N VAL A 131 -1.12 4.84 -7.86
CA VAL A 131 -0.30 5.69 -6.98
C VAL A 131 -1.03 5.99 -5.68
N TYR A 132 -0.32 5.83 -4.55
CA TYR A 132 -0.79 6.11 -3.20
C TYR A 132 0.25 6.88 -2.40
N TRP A 133 -0.21 7.66 -1.43
CA TRP A 133 0.65 8.20 -0.37
C TRP A 133 0.77 7.20 0.76
N VAL A 134 1.99 6.96 1.23
CA VAL A 134 2.26 6.14 2.42
C VAL A 134 3.09 6.92 3.43
N ASP A 135 2.92 6.56 4.70
CA ASP A 135 3.67 7.09 5.83
C ASP A 135 4.12 5.94 6.75
N PRO A 136 5.20 5.21 6.37
CA PRO A 136 5.54 3.96 7.05
C PRO A 136 5.85 4.08 8.54
N ASP A 137 6.56 5.12 8.94
CA ASP A 137 6.86 5.45 10.35
C ASP A 137 5.71 6.21 11.04
N GLY A 138 4.77 6.76 10.27
CA GLY A 138 3.57 7.39 10.78
C GLY A 138 3.77 8.83 11.25
N VAL A 139 2.68 9.40 11.76
CA VAL A 139 2.62 10.82 12.12
C VAL A 139 3.73 11.22 13.10
N GLY A 140 4.48 12.27 12.73
CA GLY A 140 5.61 12.78 13.52
C GLY A 140 6.96 12.17 13.15
N GLY A 141 6.97 11.15 12.26
CA GLY A 141 8.18 10.63 11.61
C GLY A 141 8.62 11.44 10.39
N GLY A 142 9.27 10.77 9.45
CA GLY A 142 9.63 11.34 8.16
C GLY A 142 8.39 11.72 7.34
N ALA A 143 8.55 12.65 6.39
CA ALA A 143 7.42 13.05 5.55
C ALA A 143 6.81 11.85 4.79
N PRO A 144 5.48 11.81 4.60
CA PRO A 144 4.83 10.83 3.74
C PRO A 144 5.32 11.00 2.31
N PHE A 145 5.22 9.94 1.50
CA PHE A 145 5.67 9.96 0.11
C PHE A 145 4.81 9.08 -0.78
N LYS A 146 4.88 9.32 -2.09
CA LYS A 146 4.16 8.53 -3.10
C LYS A 146 4.88 7.23 -3.40
N VAL A 147 4.09 6.18 -3.59
CA VAL A 147 4.51 4.84 -4.03
C VAL A 147 3.50 4.31 -5.04
N TYR A 148 3.93 3.32 -5.82
CA TYR A 148 3.00 2.48 -6.57
C TYR A 148 2.55 1.32 -5.69
N CYS A 149 1.25 1.07 -5.68
CA CYS A 149 0.64 -0.07 -5.03
C CYS A 149 0.11 -1.04 -6.08
N ASP A 150 0.47 -2.31 -5.92
CA ASP A 150 -0.31 -3.40 -6.50
C ASP A 150 -1.33 -3.87 -5.44
N MET A 151 -2.61 -3.67 -5.77
CA MET A 151 -3.77 -4.01 -4.95
C MET A 151 -4.48 -5.29 -5.46
N THR A 152 -3.93 -5.96 -6.48
CA THR A 152 -4.57 -7.07 -7.20
C THR A 152 -3.81 -8.39 -7.03
N THR A 153 -2.49 -8.41 -7.22
CA THR A 153 -1.67 -9.64 -7.23
C THR A 153 -1.59 -10.25 -5.83
N ASP A 154 -1.89 -11.54 -5.71
CA ASP A 154 -1.79 -12.29 -4.45
C ASP A 154 -2.51 -11.60 -3.26
N GLY A 155 -3.73 -11.12 -3.51
CA GLY A 155 -4.55 -10.41 -2.51
C GLY A 155 -4.15 -8.94 -2.30
N GLY A 156 -3.18 -8.43 -3.07
CA GLY A 156 -2.82 -7.02 -3.11
C GLY A 156 -2.08 -6.52 -1.86
N GLY A 157 -1.97 -5.19 -1.80
CA GLY A 157 -1.33 -4.46 -0.70
C GLY A 157 0.18 -4.36 -0.84
N TRP A 158 0.73 -4.68 -2.01
CA TRP A 158 2.16 -4.66 -2.24
C TRP A 158 2.64 -3.24 -2.51
N THR A 159 3.56 -2.76 -1.69
CA THR A 159 4.24 -1.48 -1.86
C THR A 159 5.45 -1.71 -2.74
N ILE A 160 5.39 -1.24 -3.99
CA ILE A 160 6.46 -1.46 -4.97
C ILE A 160 7.64 -0.54 -4.66
N VAL A 161 8.85 -1.09 -4.67
CA VAL A 161 10.09 -0.35 -4.38
C VAL A 161 11.12 -0.38 -5.51
N TYR A 162 10.95 -1.32 -6.45
CA TYR A 162 11.86 -1.51 -7.57
C TYR A 162 11.14 -2.13 -8.77
N ALA A 163 11.59 -1.83 -9.98
CA ALA A 163 11.26 -2.58 -11.19
C ALA A 163 12.41 -2.50 -12.20
N ALA A 164 12.66 -3.61 -12.90
CA ALA A 164 13.63 -3.71 -13.97
C ALA A 164 12.94 -4.05 -15.30
N THR A 165 13.41 -3.47 -16.39
CA THR A 165 12.89 -3.74 -17.74
C THR A 165 13.65 -4.86 -18.45
N GLY A 166 14.75 -5.34 -17.86
CA GLY A 166 15.72 -6.22 -18.52
C GLY A 166 16.69 -5.46 -19.43
N GLY A 167 16.55 -4.14 -19.53
CA GLY A 167 17.48 -3.27 -20.24
C GLY A 167 18.83 -3.14 -19.56
N ASP A 168 19.76 -2.58 -20.31
CA ASP A 168 21.07 -2.11 -19.84
C ASP A 168 20.94 -0.70 -19.20
N GLY A 169 21.91 -0.27 -18.38
CA GLY A 169 21.90 1.07 -17.75
C GLY A 169 20.96 1.22 -16.56
N GLU A 170 20.39 0.13 -16.05
CA GLU A 170 19.41 0.12 -14.95
C GLU A 170 20.09 -0.02 -13.59
N GLN A 171 19.89 0.96 -12.70
CA GLN A 171 20.47 0.93 -11.36
C GLN A 171 20.08 -0.34 -10.60
N ALA A 172 21.05 -0.92 -9.90
CA ALA A 172 20.86 -2.05 -9.01
C ALA A 172 19.71 -1.82 -7.99
N MET A 173 19.05 -2.89 -7.56
CA MET A 173 17.96 -2.86 -6.58
C MET A 173 18.39 -2.30 -5.22
N VAL A 174 19.67 -2.32 -4.89
CA VAL A 174 20.23 -1.68 -3.67
C VAL A 174 20.62 -0.21 -3.88
N SER A 175 20.41 0.38 -5.06
CA SER A 175 20.80 1.75 -5.37
C SER A 175 20.03 2.79 -4.55
N ASP A 176 20.71 3.90 -4.25
CA ASP A 176 20.15 5.07 -3.57
C ASP A 176 19.57 6.13 -4.54
N SER A 177 19.78 5.96 -5.84
CA SER A 177 19.30 6.91 -6.85
C SER A 177 17.84 6.65 -7.23
N GLU A 178 16.96 7.64 -7.08
CA GLU A 178 15.55 7.47 -7.44
C GLU A 178 15.32 7.47 -8.95
N ILE A 179 14.45 6.56 -9.42
CA ILE A 179 14.01 6.48 -10.80
C ILE A 179 12.48 6.44 -10.83
N ALA A 180 11.88 7.26 -11.70
CA ALA A 180 10.44 7.56 -11.69
C ALA A 180 9.63 6.86 -12.80
N GLY A 181 10.04 5.68 -13.28
CA GLY A 181 9.20 4.89 -14.19
C GLY A 181 7.96 4.33 -13.50
N ASN A 182 6.94 3.97 -14.29
CA ASN A 182 5.76 3.28 -13.77
C ASN A 182 6.03 1.76 -13.67
N PRO A 183 6.22 1.20 -12.47
CA PRO A 183 6.52 -0.22 -12.31
C PRO A 183 5.33 -1.13 -12.63
N LEU A 184 4.08 -0.65 -12.50
CA LEU A 184 2.89 -1.41 -12.90
C LEU A 184 2.79 -1.57 -14.43
N ALA A 185 3.50 -0.73 -15.17
CA ALA A 185 3.72 -0.86 -16.62
C ALA A 185 5.09 -1.47 -16.95
N PHE A 186 5.79 -2.06 -15.97
CA PHE A 186 7.13 -2.64 -16.11
C PHE A 186 8.16 -1.67 -16.69
N GLN A 187 8.11 -0.40 -16.29
CA GLN A 187 9.17 0.58 -16.56
C GLN A 187 10.15 0.63 -15.38
N HIS A 188 11.43 0.95 -15.65
CA HIS A 188 12.47 1.01 -14.63
C HIS A 188 12.09 1.96 -13.50
N TYR A 189 12.12 1.46 -12.27
CA TYR A 189 11.66 2.18 -11.08
C TYR A 189 12.58 1.85 -9.92
N ASN A 190 12.97 2.86 -9.15
CA ASN A 190 13.80 2.64 -7.97
C ASN A 190 13.47 3.69 -6.91
N LEU A 191 13.14 3.24 -5.70
CA LEU A 191 13.14 4.10 -4.52
C LEU A 191 14.54 4.19 -3.91
N ASN A 192 14.86 5.33 -3.28
CA ASN A 192 16.11 5.45 -2.53
C ASN A 192 16.16 4.50 -1.32
N ARG A 193 17.34 4.33 -0.74
CA ARG A 193 17.56 3.38 0.36
C ARG A 193 16.74 3.76 1.60
N GLN A 194 16.59 5.05 1.87
CA GLN A 194 15.83 5.53 3.02
C GLN A 194 14.35 5.12 2.94
N LYS A 195 13.71 5.29 1.78
CA LYS A 195 12.32 4.86 1.56
C LYS A 195 12.19 3.33 1.60
N LYS A 196 13.13 2.59 1.00
CA LYS A 196 13.17 1.12 1.07
C LYS A 196 13.22 0.61 2.51
N VAL A 197 14.07 1.18 3.35
CA VAL A 197 14.16 0.81 4.77
C VAL A 197 12.90 1.19 5.55
N ARG A 198 12.32 2.38 5.31
CA ARG A 198 11.05 2.78 5.93
C ARG A 198 9.90 1.82 5.56
N ILE A 199 9.82 1.37 4.32
CA ILE A 199 8.82 0.38 3.90
C ILE A 199 9.12 -1.00 4.52
N SER A 200 10.40 -1.40 4.55
CA SER A 200 10.82 -2.68 5.11
C SER A 200 10.47 -2.81 6.61
N SER A 201 10.56 -1.72 7.38
CA SER A 201 10.27 -1.74 8.83
C SER A 201 8.80 -1.99 9.19
N VAL A 202 7.90 -1.86 8.21
CA VAL A 202 6.47 -2.17 8.37
C VAL A 202 6.01 -3.36 7.53
N SER A 203 6.94 -4.06 6.88
CA SER A 203 6.65 -5.19 6.01
C SER A 203 7.14 -6.49 6.64
N SER A 204 6.48 -7.58 6.28
CA SER A 204 6.84 -8.94 6.68
C SER A 204 7.05 -9.87 5.49
N HIS A 205 6.62 -9.47 4.31
CA HIS A 205 6.70 -10.27 3.09
C HIS A 205 7.24 -9.45 1.92
N SER A 206 7.81 -10.15 0.95
CA SER A 206 8.23 -9.59 -0.33
C SER A 206 7.67 -10.39 -1.49
N ILE A 207 7.54 -9.73 -2.64
CA ILE A 207 7.12 -10.35 -3.90
C ILE A 207 7.96 -9.84 -5.06
N LEU A 208 8.19 -10.72 -6.03
CA LEU A 208 8.64 -10.41 -7.37
C LEU A 208 7.54 -10.80 -8.34
N VAL A 209 7.15 -9.91 -9.24
CA VAL A 209 6.09 -10.16 -10.23
C VAL A 209 6.62 -9.87 -11.61
N ARG A 210 6.43 -10.81 -12.55
CA ARG A 210 6.84 -10.68 -13.95
C ARG A 210 5.75 -10.08 -14.82
N ASN A 211 6.13 -9.58 -15.98
CA ASN A 211 5.22 -9.08 -17.02
C ASN A 211 4.27 -10.13 -17.64
N ASN A 212 4.42 -11.41 -17.27
CA ASN A 212 3.51 -12.49 -17.62
C ASN A 212 2.59 -12.91 -16.46
N ALA A 213 2.47 -12.07 -15.43
CA ALA A 213 1.67 -12.28 -14.22
C ALA A 213 2.10 -13.47 -13.33
N THR A 214 3.23 -14.13 -13.61
CA THR A 214 3.82 -15.07 -12.65
C THR A 214 4.57 -14.31 -11.55
N TRP A 215 4.55 -14.86 -10.34
CA TRP A 215 5.18 -14.23 -9.20
C TRP A 215 5.85 -15.24 -8.27
N LEU A 216 6.79 -14.72 -7.49
CA LEU A 216 7.52 -15.42 -6.43
C LEU A 216 7.47 -14.54 -5.18
N LYS A 217 7.01 -15.08 -4.05
CA LYS A 217 6.90 -14.34 -2.77
C LYS A 217 7.55 -15.10 -1.63
N TRP A 218 7.90 -14.38 -0.56
CA TRP A 218 8.46 -14.97 0.65
C TRP A 218 8.17 -14.15 1.91
N ASP A 219 8.41 -14.75 3.07
CA ASP A 219 8.12 -14.27 4.43
C ASP A 219 9.25 -13.45 5.07
N HIS A 220 9.87 -12.57 4.28
CA HIS A 220 10.83 -11.60 4.77
C HIS A 220 10.78 -10.32 3.93
N PRO A 221 10.94 -9.11 4.49
CA PRO A 221 11.09 -7.89 3.71
C PRO A 221 12.34 -7.94 2.81
N LEU A 222 12.36 -7.14 1.74
CA LEU A 222 13.48 -7.16 0.79
C LEU A 222 14.78 -6.72 1.48
N PHE A 223 14.68 -5.72 2.35
CA PHE A 223 15.79 -5.07 3.01
C PHE A 223 15.56 -4.93 4.51
N ASP A 224 16.56 -4.37 5.18
CA ASP A 224 16.57 -4.05 6.60
C ASP A 224 17.38 -2.75 6.81
N SER A 225 17.51 -2.32 8.06
CA SER A 225 18.19 -1.06 8.39
C SER A 225 19.66 -1.00 7.98
N ASP A 226 20.34 -2.13 7.82
CA ASP A 226 21.75 -2.18 7.42
C ASP A 226 21.94 -1.67 5.98
N LEU A 227 20.88 -1.58 5.16
CA LEU A 227 20.99 -1.02 3.81
C LEU A 227 21.53 0.42 3.81
N LEU A 228 21.32 1.17 4.90
CA LEU A 228 21.83 2.53 5.08
C LEU A 228 23.31 2.58 5.48
N SER A 229 23.89 1.45 5.89
CA SER A 229 25.30 1.34 6.23
C SER A 229 26.09 0.84 5.04
N ALA A 230 27.24 1.44 4.74
CA ALA A 230 28.12 0.95 3.69
C ALA A 230 28.66 -0.45 4.02
N ASN A 231 29.00 -1.22 2.98
CA ASN A 231 29.73 -2.48 3.11
C ASN A 231 28.95 -3.57 3.85
N LYS A 232 27.69 -3.75 3.45
CA LYS A 232 26.76 -4.72 4.01
C LYS A 232 26.30 -5.71 2.95
N HIS A 233 26.18 -6.96 3.37
CA HIS A 233 25.77 -8.06 2.52
C HIS A 233 25.04 -9.18 3.32
N PRO A 234 23.89 -8.90 3.96
CA PRO A 234 23.17 -9.90 4.73
C PRO A 234 22.31 -10.82 3.86
N HIS A 235 22.01 -12.01 4.39
CA HIS A 235 21.02 -12.93 3.85
C HIS A 235 20.21 -13.60 4.96
N TYR A 236 19.00 -14.01 4.62
CA TYR A 236 17.99 -14.50 5.56
C TYR A 236 17.38 -15.78 5.04
N SER A 237 17.14 -16.74 5.93
CA SER A 237 16.34 -17.92 5.60
C SER A 237 14.89 -17.52 5.36
N ILE A 238 14.29 -18.05 4.29
CA ILE A 238 12.93 -17.69 3.87
C ILE A 238 12.12 -18.91 3.40
N ALA A 239 10.81 -18.82 3.56
CA ALA A 239 9.82 -19.70 2.95
C ALA A 239 9.26 -19.05 1.68
N ILE A 240 9.47 -19.72 0.54
CA ILE A 240 9.17 -19.21 -0.79
C ILE A 240 7.90 -19.86 -1.31
N THR A 241 7.03 -19.07 -1.94
CA THR A 241 5.84 -19.55 -2.66
C THR A 241 5.82 -18.95 -4.07
N ALA A 242 5.61 -19.78 -5.08
CA ALA A 242 5.38 -19.36 -6.47
C ALA A 242 3.88 -19.24 -6.77
N SER A 243 3.53 -18.54 -7.87
CA SER A 243 2.13 -18.24 -8.20
C SER A 243 1.22 -19.43 -8.43
N ASN A 244 1.77 -20.60 -8.73
CA ASN A 244 1.02 -21.85 -8.85
C ASN A 244 0.91 -22.64 -7.53
N GLY A 245 1.33 -22.06 -6.41
CA GLY A 245 1.34 -22.68 -5.08
C GLY A 245 2.53 -23.58 -4.79
N ALA A 246 3.51 -23.71 -5.70
CA ALA A 246 4.74 -24.45 -5.39
C ALA A 246 5.53 -23.73 -4.30
N THR A 247 6.02 -24.48 -3.32
CA THR A 247 6.76 -23.95 -2.17
C THR A 247 8.19 -24.48 -2.11
N ALA A 248 9.10 -23.67 -1.58
CA ALA A 248 10.48 -24.08 -1.30
C ALA A 248 11.01 -23.35 -0.05
N LEU A 249 12.09 -23.87 0.53
CA LEU A 249 12.92 -23.12 1.47
C LEU A 249 14.13 -22.57 0.73
N GLY A 250 14.65 -21.43 1.17
CA GLY A 250 15.80 -20.82 0.54
C GLY A 250 16.36 -19.66 1.35
N TYR A 251 17.17 -18.85 0.68
CA TYR A 251 17.70 -17.62 1.23
C TYR A 251 17.45 -16.46 0.28
N ALA A 252 17.06 -15.30 0.81
CA ALA A 252 17.12 -14.04 0.10
C ALA A 252 18.16 -13.14 0.77
N GLY A 253 18.89 -12.39 -0.03
CA GLY A 253 19.93 -11.51 0.47
C GLY A 253 20.29 -10.45 -0.54
N TRP A 254 20.99 -9.45 -0.05
CA TRP A 254 21.38 -8.28 -0.83
C TRP A 254 22.80 -7.88 -0.49
N SER A 255 23.48 -7.19 -1.41
CA SER A 255 24.81 -6.61 -1.20
C SER A 255 24.84 -5.17 -1.70
N ASN A 256 25.14 -4.22 -0.81
CA ASN A 256 25.37 -2.82 -1.20
C ASN A 256 26.86 -2.50 -1.41
N TYR A 257 27.68 -3.54 -1.53
CA TYR A 257 29.13 -3.47 -1.66
C TYR A 257 29.63 -4.54 -2.62
N ASN A 258 30.67 -4.21 -3.38
CA ASN A 258 31.22 -5.06 -4.43
C ASN A 258 30.10 -5.72 -5.23
N ASN A 259 29.34 -4.90 -5.94
CA ASN A 259 28.20 -5.33 -6.74
C ASN A 259 28.25 -4.77 -8.17
N SER A 260 29.43 -4.29 -8.60
CA SER A 260 29.65 -3.75 -9.95
C SER A 260 29.44 -4.76 -11.07
N TYR A 261 29.52 -6.07 -10.75
CA TYR A 261 29.23 -7.16 -11.68
C TYR A 261 27.83 -7.76 -11.43
N GLY A 262 27.00 -7.16 -10.58
CA GLY A 262 25.78 -7.78 -10.05
C GLY A 262 25.98 -8.41 -8.67
N GLY A 263 25.10 -9.33 -8.30
CA GLY A 263 25.02 -9.87 -6.94
C GLY A 263 24.56 -8.83 -5.90
N ASP A 264 23.81 -7.82 -6.35
CA ASP A 264 23.23 -6.80 -5.48
C ASP A 264 21.97 -7.30 -4.76
N TYR A 265 21.21 -8.18 -5.40
CA TYR A 265 20.08 -8.89 -4.80
C TYR A 265 20.00 -10.31 -5.37
N GLY A 266 19.76 -11.27 -4.49
CA GLY A 266 19.62 -12.67 -4.89
C GLY A 266 18.55 -13.39 -4.08
N VAL A 267 17.94 -14.39 -4.72
CA VAL A 267 17.09 -15.39 -4.06
C VAL A 267 17.59 -16.75 -4.50
N VAL A 268 18.00 -17.59 -3.56
CA VAL A 268 18.60 -18.91 -3.82
C VAL A 268 17.80 -20.02 -3.15
N THR A 269 17.99 -21.25 -3.66
CA THR A 269 17.47 -22.46 -3.01
C THR A 269 18.07 -22.65 -1.62
N SER A 270 17.66 -23.71 -0.92
CA SER A 270 18.19 -24.11 0.38
C SER A 270 19.70 -24.41 0.40
N VAL A 271 20.38 -24.45 -0.76
CA VAL A 271 21.85 -24.55 -0.84
C VAL A 271 22.54 -23.27 -0.33
N GLY A 272 21.88 -22.11 -0.42
CA GLY A 272 22.41 -20.83 0.08
C GLY A 272 23.34 -20.11 -0.90
N PHE A 273 23.90 -18.99 -0.42
CA PHE A 273 24.91 -18.20 -1.14
C PHE A 273 26.30 -18.80 -0.88
N ASP A 274 27.09 -19.01 -1.93
CA ASP A 274 28.38 -19.69 -1.84
C ASP A 274 29.57 -18.77 -1.53
N HIS A 275 29.38 -17.45 -1.67
CA HIS A 275 30.41 -16.43 -1.50
C HIS A 275 31.71 -16.74 -2.27
N HIS A 276 31.61 -17.36 -3.45
CA HIS A 276 32.80 -17.80 -4.20
C HIS A 276 33.67 -16.65 -4.71
N SER A 277 33.13 -15.42 -4.76
CA SER A 277 33.80 -14.21 -5.26
C SER A 277 33.70 -13.07 -4.25
N THR A 278 34.81 -12.36 -4.03
CA THR A 278 34.80 -11.11 -3.25
C THR A 278 34.32 -9.91 -4.06
N SER A 279 34.14 -10.05 -5.37
CA SER A 279 33.66 -8.99 -6.26
C SER A 279 32.13 -8.91 -6.36
N PHE A 280 31.44 -9.92 -5.84
CA PHE A 280 29.98 -10.04 -5.74
C PHE A 280 29.61 -11.15 -4.74
N TYR A 281 28.97 -10.77 -3.64
CA TYR A 281 28.69 -11.70 -2.53
C TYR A 281 27.42 -12.54 -2.73
N HIS A 282 26.40 -12.01 -3.43
CA HIS A 282 25.10 -12.67 -3.62
C HIS A 282 24.89 -13.19 -5.04
N LEU A 283 25.95 -13.72 -5.64
CA LEU A 283 25.90 -14.44 -6.91
C LEU A 283 26.75 -15.70 -6.78
N ASN A 284 26.13 -16.86 -6.96
CA ASN A 284 26.78 -18.16 -6.89
C ASN A 284 27.59 -18.48 -8.15
N ALA A 285 28.56 -19.37 -8.04
CA ALA A 285 29.36 -19.83 -9.17
C ALA A 285 28.46 -20.42 -10.25
N GLY A 286 28.63 -19.95 -11.49
CA GLY A 286 27.78 -20.33 -12.61
C GLY A 286 26.29 -19.95 -12.44
N CYS A 287 26.01 -18.94 -11.61
CA CYS A 287 24.66 -18.50 -11.25
C CYS A 287 23.78 -19.61 -10.66
N ALA A 288 24.40 -20.70 -10.17
CA ALA A 288 23.69 -21.92 -9.81
C ALA A 288 22.75 -21.72 -8.62
N ASN A 289 21.59 -22.39 -8.67
CA ASN A 289 20.62 -22.44 -7.58
C ASN A 289 19.90 -21.10 -7.30
N HIS A 290 19.96 -20.14 -8.22
CA HIS A 290 19.28 -18.86 -8.09
C HIS A 290 17.86 -18.90 -8.66
N TYR A 291 16.87 -18.63 -7.81
CA TYR A 291 15.53 -18.19 -8.21
C TYR A 291 15.54 -16.74 -8.72
N LEU A 292 16.52 -15.94 -8.30
CA LEU A 292 16.83 -14.62 -8.86
C LEU A 292 18.33 -14.36 -8.67
N TYR A 293 18.99 -13.88 -9.72
CA TYR A 293 20.35 -13.34 -9.66
C TYR A 293 20.44 -12.07 -10.50
N SER A 294 21.44 -11.22 -10.20
CA SER A 294 21.93 -10.19 -11.13
C SER A 294 23.37 -10.48 -11.51
N TYR A 295 23.70 -10.32 -12.79
CA TYR A 295 25.06 -10.54 -13.29
C TYR A 295 25.35 -9.77 -14.58
N SER A 296 26.52 -9.12 -14.64
CA SER A 296 27.17 -8.71 -15.88
C SER A 296 28.67 -8.97 -15.80
N SER A 297 29.21 -9.57 -16.87
CA SER A 297 30.65 -9.82 -17.04
C SER A 297 31.28 -8.92 -18.10
N SER A 298 30.47 -8.13 -18.81
CA SER A 298 30.88 -7.35 -19.97
C SER A 298 31.43 -5.98 -19.54
N ILE A 299 30.67 -5.25 -18.73
CA ILE A 299 31.01 -3.94 -18.18
C ILE A 299 30.72 -3.96 -16.66
N GLN A 300 31.45 -3.13 -15.92
CA GLN A 300 31.47 -3.12 -14.45
C GLN A 300 31.01 -1.78 -13.90
N ASP A 301 29.79 -1.41 -14.24
CA ASP A 301 29.14 -0.14 -13.92
C ASP A 301 28.03 -0.27 -12.87
N GLY A 302 27.69 -1.50 -12.45
CA GLY A 302 26.76 -1.74 -11.35
C GLY A 302 25.29 -1.66 -11.74
N ASP A 303 24.99 -1.97 -13.00
CA ASP A 303 23.68 -2.01 -13.65
C ASP A 303 23.36 -3.39 -14.26
N ALA A 304 24.03 -4.42 -13.74
CA ALA A 304 23.82 -5.80 -14.12
C ALA A 304 22.32 -6.18 -14.16
N GLY A 305 21.90 -6.78 -15.27
CA GLY A 305 20.53 -7.25 -15.43
C GLY A 305 20.21 -8.47 -14.58
N TYR A 306 18.90 -8.73 -14.44
CA TYR A 306 18.39 -9.82 -13.62
C TYR A 306 17.94 -11.01 -14.46
N ASP A 307 18.09 -12.20 -13.88
CA ASP A 307 17.71 -13.46 -14.51
C ASP A 307 17.43 -14.55 -13.47
N VAL A 308 16.96 -15.70 -13.95
CA VAL A 308 16.57 -16.86 -13.16
C VAL A 308 17.23 -18.11 -13.73
N ASN A 309 18.13 -18.71 -12.95
CA ASN A 309 18.80 -19.95 -13.30
C ASN A 309 17.89 -21.16 -12.99
N THR A 310 17.36 -21.21 -11.77
CA THR A 310 16.59 -22.33 -11.24
C THR A 310 15.13 -21.90 -11.10
N GLY A 311 14.20 -22.65 -11.70
CA GLY A 311 12.77 -22.36 -11.59
C GLY A 311 12.13 -22.95 -10.33
N LEU A 312 11.00 -22.38 -9.90
CA LEU A 312 10.10 -22.93 -8.88
C LEU A 312 8.65 -22.87 -9.39
N GLY A 313 8.05 -24.01 -9.68
CA GLY A 313 6.67 -24.05 -10.16
C GLY A 313 6.46 -23.25 -11.45
N SER A 314 5.62 -22.21 -11.39
CA SER A 314 5.35 -21.25 -12.47
C SER A 314 6.45 -20.20 -12.66
N TRP A 315 7.33 -20.00 -11.67
CA TRP A 315 8.49 -19.13 -11.79
C TRP A 315 9.58 -19.84 -12.60
N LYS A 316 9.65 -19.56 -13.91
CA LYS A 316 10.51 -20.29 -14.85
C LYS A 316 11.90 -19.69 -14.98
N ALA A 317 12.89 -20.53 -15.26
CA ALA A 317 14.22 -20.08 -15.64
C ALA A 317 14.16 -19.19 -16.89
N THR A 318 15.02 -18.18 -16.94
CA THR A 318 15.22 -17.30 -18.10
C THR A 318 16.53 -17.65 -18.79
N SER A 319 17.64 -17.56 -18.06
CA SER A 319 18.98 -17.93 -18.50
C SER A 319 19.71 -18.65 -17.38
N ALA A 320 20.52 -19.65 -17.75
CA ALA A 320 21.31 -20.40 -16.77
C ALA A 320 22.37 -19.49 -16.12
N CYS A 321 23.11 -18.71 -16.90
CA CYS A 321 24.01 -17.68 -16.37
C CYS A 321 24.33 -16.70 -17.49
N HIS A 322 23.60 -15.59 -17.53
CA HIS A 322 23.74 -14.53 -18.53
C HIS A 322 24.77 -13.52 -18.05
N GLY A 323 25.88 -13.36 -18.78
CA GLY A 323 26.95 -12.42 -18.44
C GLY A 323 27.08 -11.23 -19.39
N LEU A 324 26.18 -11.09 -20.39
CA LEU A 324 26.12 -9.88 -21.21
C LEU A 324 25.38 -8.78 -20.44
N GLU A 325 25.56 -7.53 -20.85
CA GLU A 325 24.80 -6.41 -20.29
C GLU A 325 23.29 -6.60 -20.45
N GLY A 326 22.55 -6.05 -19.48
CA GLY A 326 21.12 -6.30 -19.33
C GLY A 326 20.79 -7.73 -18.92
N GLY A 327 19.50 -8.04 -18.89
CA GLY A 327 19.00 -9.34 -18.42
C GLY A 327 17.70 -9.69 -19.11
N SER A 328 17.30 -10.96 -19.05
CA SER A 328 16.05 -11.38 -19.70
C SER A 328 14.82 -11.24 -18.80
N LEU A 329 14.99 -10.92 -17.52
CA LEU A 329 13.89 -10.82 -16.56
C LEU A 329 13.30 -9.40 -16.50
N VAL A 330 12.03 -9.29 -16.87
CA VAL A 330 11.20 -8.10 -16.68
C VAL A 330 10.31 -8.29 -15.46
N PHE A 331 10.49 -7.49 -14.41
CA PHE A 331 9.76 -7.66 -13.16
C PHE A 331 9.67 -6.37 -12.34
N TYR A 332 8.77 -6.36 -11.35
CA TYR A 332 8.84 -5.43 -10.22
C TYR A 332 8.92 -6.18 -8.89
N ALA A 333 9.45 -5.50 -7.87
CA ALA A 333 9.58 -5.99 -6.51
C ALA A 333 8.79 -5.11 -5.54
N GLY A 334 8.02 -5.74 -4.65
CA GLY A 334 7.23 -5.06 -3.63
C GLY A 334 7.26 -5.75 -2.28
N MET A 335 6.83 -5.02 -1.25
CA MET A 335 6.77 -5.51 0.13
C MET A 335 5.41 -5.22 0.78
N LYS A 336 4.99 -6.08 1.72
CA LYS A 336 3.76 -5.87 2.52
C LYS A 336 3.87 -6.43 3.93
#